data_AF-A0AAN8Q4Q4-F1
#
_entry.id   AF-A0AAN8Q4Q4-F1
#
_cell.length_a   1.000
_cell.length_b   1.000
_cell.length_c   1.000
_cell.angle_alpha   90.00
_cell.angle_beta   90.00
_cell.angle_gamma   90.00
#
_symmetry.space_group_name_H-M   'P 1'
#
loop_
_entity.id
_entity.type
_entity.pdbx_description
1 polymer ?
#
loop_
_entity_poly.entity_id
_entity_poly.type
_entity_poly.pdbx_seq_one_letter_code
_entity_poly.pdbx_strand_id
1 'polypeptide(L)'
;MRKVRDQPRTTRQDLVNDLKRAGTTVSKKTISNTLRRHGLKSYSARKVPLLKPVHVQARLKFANDQLDDPEEEWEKVMWSDETKIELFGLNSTRRVWRKKKDEYNPKNTIPTVKHGGGNIILWGCFSAKGTGRLHRIEGKMDGAMYREILANNLLPSVRVLKMGRGWVFQHDNDPKHKARATKEWLRKKHLKVLEWPSQSPDLNPIENLWRELKVRIAQRQPRNLKDLEKVMRHLMATLSGILHSDSTAATRPCMTLGGPTAARGDELSQKYKWKQVKSTRHYNKTSLSIETGLVNLYRNENGSVVSEWCNSKKL
;
A
#
# COMPACT_ATOMS: atom_id res chain seq x y z
N MET A 1 20.63 24.54 14.09
CA MET A 1 20.06 23.22 14.42
C MET A 1 18.60 23.29 14.83
N ARG A 2 18.22 24.12 15.82
CA ARG A 2 16.82 24.37 16.26
C ARG A 2 15.84 24.51 15.08
N LYS A 3 16.08 25.47 14.18
CA LYS A 3 15.26 25.71 12.98
C LYS A 3 14.99 24.46 12.11
N VAL A 4 15.94 23.54 11.96
CA VAL A 4 15.75 22.33 11.14
C VAL A 4 14.94 21.26 11.86
N ARG A 5 14.94 21.26 13.20
CA ARG A 5 14.05 20.39 13.99
C ARG A 5 12.61 20.90 13.90
N ASP A 6 12.42 22.19 14.13
CA ASP A 6 11.09 22.82 14.11
C ASP A 6 10.50 22.87 12.68
N GLN A 7 11.36 23.05 11.67
CA GLN A 7 10.99 23.19 10.26
C GLN A 7 11.82 22.24 9.37
N PRO A 8 11.54 20.93 9.36
CA PRO A 8 12.36 19.94 8.65
C PRO A 8 12.34 20.07 7.12
N ARG A 9 11.48 20.94 6.57
CA ARG A 9 11.41 21.26 5.14
C ARG A 9 12.32 22.43 4.73
N THR A 10 12.96 23.12 5.68
CA THR A 10 13.89 24.22 5.38
C THR A 10 15.04 23.71 4.50
N THR A 11 15.27 24.38 3.38
CA THR A 11 16.31 23.96 2.45
C THR A 11 17.70 24.39 2.91
N ARG A 12 18.73 23.76 2.36
CA ARG A 12 20.12 24.19 2.57
C ARG A 12 20.36 25.64 2.12
N GLN A 13 19.62 26.12 1.12
CA GLN A 13 19.73 27.51 0.65
C GLN A 13 19.10 28.47 1.66
N ASP A 14 17.96 28.11 2.23
CA ASP A 14 17.29 28.94 3.24
C ASP A 14 18.19 29.15 4.46
N LEU A 15 18.84 28.08 4.93
CA LEU A 15 19.79 28.15 6.04
C LEU A 15 21.01 29.04 5.74
N VAL A 16 21.51 29.01 4.50
CA VAL A 16 22.59 29.91 4.07
C VAL A 16 22.11 31.36 4.09
N ASN A 17 20.90 31.63 3.57
CA ASN A 17 20.32 32.97 3.52
C ASN A 17 20.04 33.51 4.93
N ASP A 18 19.55 32.67 5.85
CA ASP A 18 19.33 33.03 7.25
C ASP A 18 20.61 33.43 7.96
N LEU A 19 21.66 32.63 7.83
CA LEU A 19 22.95 32.93 8.45
C LEU A 19 23.59 34.17 7.82
N LYS A 20 23.47 34.34 6.50
CA LYS A 20 23.94 35.55 5.83
C LYS A 20 23.24 36.81 6.35
N ARG A 21 21.92 36.74 6.61
CA ARG A 21 21.17 37.84 7.26
C ARG A 21 21.63 38.09 8.70
N ALA A 22 22.05 37.06 9.42
CA ALA A 22 22.64 37.17 10.75
C ALA A 22 24.14 37.55 10.72
N GLY A 23 24.67 38.04 9.60
CA GLY A 23 26.07 38.47 9.46
C GLY A 23 27.08 37.34 9.27
N THR A 24 26.65 36.09 9.16
CA THR A 24 27.53 34.92 9.01
C THR A 24 27.45 34.35 7.60
N THR A 25 28.54 34.43 6.84
CA THR A 25 28.62 33.84 5.50
C THR A 25 29.09 32.39 5.57
N VAL A 26 28.26 31.44 5.15
CA VAL A 26 28.62 30.02 5.07
C VAL A 26 28.26 29.41 3.72
N SER A 27 29.03 28.40 3.32
CA SER A 27 28.71 27.61 2.13
C SER A 27 27.61 26.57 2.39
N LYS A 28 26.90 26.15 1.33
CA LYS A 28 25.97 25.00 1.39
C LYS A 28 26.65 23.71 1.87
N LYS A 29 27.95 23.56 1.59
CA LYS A 29 28.73 22.39 2.01
C LYS A 29 28.97 22.39 3.51
N THR A 30 29.27 23.55 4.08
CA THR A 30 29.39 23.76 5.54
C THR A 30 28.09 23.41 6.26
N ILE A 31 26.94 23.87 5.74
CA ILE A 31 25.62 23.48 6.25
C ILE A 31 25.43 21.96 6.18
N SER A 32 25.69 21.35 5.03
CA SER A 32 25.49 19.91 4.83
C SER A 32 26.35 19.07 5.79
N ASN A 33 27.62 19.43 5.97
CA ASN A 33 28.52 18.73 6.89
C ASN A 33 28.07 18.88 8.34
N THR A 34 27.57 20.06 8.72
CA THR A 34 27.06 20.32 10.07
C THR A 34 25.79 19.51 10.36
N LEU A 35 24.84 19.49 9.43
CA LEU A 35 23.63 18.66 9.56
C LEU A 35 23.97 17.17 9.72
N ARG A 36 24.91 16.66 8.91
CA ARG A 36 25.37 15.26 9.01
C ARG A 36 26.08 14.95 10.33
N ARG A 37 26.92 15.86 10.84
CA ARG A 37 27.56 15.71 12.16
C ARG A 37 26.55 15.55 13.29
N HIS A 38 25.36 16.13 13.12
CA HIS A 38 24.23 15.97 14.04
C HIS A 38 23.26 14.84 13.63
N GLY A 39 23.67 13.90 12.78
CA GLY A 39 22.85 12.76 12.37
C GLY A 39 21.73 13.05 11.37
N LEU A 40 21.55 14.31 10.96
CA LEU A 40 20.49 14.68 10.02
C LEU A 40 20.91 14.40 8.58
N LYS A 41 20.11 13.59 7.89
CA LYS A 41 20.28 13.25 6.48
C LYS A 41 19.06 13.72 5.68
N SER A 42 19.30 14.08 4.42
CA SER A 42 18.24 14.48 3.51
C SER A 42 17.51 13.24 3.01
N TYR A 43 16.22 13.14 3.27
CA TYR A 43 15.33 12.11 2.72
C TYR A 43 14.18 12.76 1.96
N SER A 44 13.61 12.04 1.00
CA SER A 44 12.35 12.45 0.39
C SER A 44 11.24 12.39 1.42
N ALA A 45 10.47 13.47 1.57
CA ALA A 45 9.30 13.49 2.45
C ALA A 45 8.29 12.40 2.02
N ARG A 46 7.75 11.66 2.98
CA ARG A 46 6.68 10.71 2.73
C ARG A 46 5.41 11.49 2.35
N LYS A 47 4.77 11.09 1.26
CA LYS A 47 3.44 11.60 0.90
C LYS A 47 2.41 10.80 1.72
N VAL A 48 1.65 11.48 2.54
CA VAL A 48 0.56 10.90 3.33
C VAL A 48 -0.72 11.69 3.06
N PRO A 49 -1.90 11.05 3.07
CA PRO A 49 -3.17 11.76 2.96
C PRO A 49 -3.33 12.74 4.13
N LEU A 50 -3.93 13.90 3.88
CA LEU A 50 -4.22 14.87 4.92
C LEU A 50 -5.44 14.39 5.72
N LEU A 51 -5.20 13.82 6.89
CA LEU A 51 -6.25 13.30 7.76
C LEU A 51 -6.83 14.40 8.65
N LYS A 52 -8.16 14.47 8.72
CA LYS A 52 -8.88 15.27 9.73
C LYS A 52 -8.81 14.56 11.09
N PRO A 53 -8.91 15.29 12.22
CA PRO A 53 -8.91 14.69 13.56
C PRO A 53 -9.91 13.54 13.74
N VAL A 54 -11.11 13.67 13.17
CA VAL A 54 -12.14 12.62 13.18
C VAL A 54 -11.68 11.32 12.47
N HIS A 55 -10.90 11.43 11.39
CA HIS A 55 -10.35 10.26 10.70
C HIS A 55 -9.27 9.59 11.55
N VAL A 56 -8.44 10.38 12.24
CA VAL A 56 -7.41 9.84 13.15
C VAL A 56 -8.07 9.08 14.31
N GLN A 57 -9.10 9.65 14.95
CA GLN A 57 -9.82 8.99 16.03
C GLN A 57 -10.48 7.68 15.58
N ALA A 58 -11.16 7.68 14.43
CA ALA A 58 -11.81 6.48 13.90
C ALA A 58 -10.78 5.38 13.58
N ARG A 59 -9.62 5.75 13.02
CA ARG A 59 -8.52 4.81 12.74
C ARG A 59 -7.91 4.23 14.01
N LEU A 60 -7.71 5.05 15.04
CA LEU A 60 -7.20 4.59 16.34
C LEU A 60 -8.19 3.65 17.02
N LYS A 61 -9.48 4.00 17.03
CA LYS A 61 -10.53 3.13 17.55
C LYS A 61 -10.50 1.77 16.83
N PHE A 62 -10.54 1.76 15.50
CA PHE A 62 -10.47 0.53 14.72
C PHE A 62 -9.22 -0.30 15.04
N ALA A 63 -8.04 0.33 15.09
CA ALA A 63 -6.81 -0.37 15.39
C ALA A 63 -6.78 -0.96 16.81
N ASN A 64 -7.34 -0.26 17.80
CA ASN A 64 -7.42 -0.73 19.18
C ASN A 64 -8.44 -1.86 19.34
N ASP A 65 -9.63 -1.71 18.75
CA ASP A 65 -10.70 -2.71 18.81
C ASP A 65 -10.26 -4.04 18.22
N GLN A 66 -9.38 -3.99 17.21
CA GLN A 66 -8.91 -5.16 16.46
C GLN A 66 -7.52 -5.63 16.88
N LEU A 67 -6.93 -5.07 17.94
CA LEU A 67 -5.53 -5.31 18.31
C LEU A 67 -5.29 -6.73 18.82
N ASP A 68 -6.21 -7.21 19.64
CA ASP A 68 -6.12 -8.51 20.29
C ASP A 68 -6.84 -9.62 19.49
N ASP A 69 -7.32 -9.28 18.28
CA ASP A 69 -7.98 -10.24 17.40
C ASP A 69 -7.02 -11.33 16.96
N PRO A 70 -7.41 -12.61 17.09
CA PRO A 70 -6.57 -13.72 16.71
C PRO A 70 -6.45 -13.79 15.16
N GLU A 71 -5.40 -14.45 14.67
CA GLU A 71 -5.10 -14.49 13.23
C GLU A 71 -6.23 -15.12 12.42
N GLU A 72 -6.90 -16.09 13.01
CA GLU A 72 -8.01 -16.83 12.45
C GLU A 72 -9.22 -15.94 12.10
N GLU A 73 -9.39 -14.79 12.78
CA GLU A 73 -10.41 -13.81 12.40
C GLU A 73 -10.04 -13.06 11.12
N TRP A 74 -8.75 -12.75 10.93
CA TRP A 74 -8.26 -12.08 9.73
C TRP A 74 -8.25 -13.00 8.50
N GLU A 75 -8.05 -14.31 8.70
CA GLU A 75 -8.18 -15.30 7.63
C GLU A 75 -9.60 -15.40 7.06
N LYS A 76 -10.60 -14.99 7.84
CA LYS A 76 -12.01 -14.95 7.42
C LYS A 76 -12.37 -13.69 6.63
N VAL A 77 -11.46 -12.73 6.51
CA VAL A 77 -11.73 -11.47 5.80
C VAL A 77 -11.52 -11.63 4.30
N MET A 78 -12.53 -11.23 3.54
CA MET A 78 -12.45 -11.02 2.10
C MET A 78 -12.22 -9.53 1.82
N TRP A 79 -10.97 -9.20 1.55
CA TRP A 79 -10.53 -7.84 1.21
C TRP A 79 -10.93 -7.51 -0.21
N SER A 80 -11.39 -6.29 -0.46
CA SER A 80 -11.70 -5.83 -1.81
C SER A 80 -11.37 -4.36 -2.00
N ASP A 81 -11.10 -3.98 -3.24
CA ASP A 81 -10.84 -2.60 -3.61
C ASP A 81 -10.84 -2.43 -5.14
N GLU A 82 -10.87 -1.17 -5.57
CA GLU A 82 -10.65 -0.77 -6.96
C GLU A 82 -9.27 -0.15 -7.18
N THR A 83 -8.57 -0.57 -8.24
CA THR A 83 -7.33 0.09 -8.67
C THR A 83 -7.43 0.61 -10.09
N LYS A 84 -6.87 1.80 -10.32
CA LYS A 84 -6.56 2.34 -11.64
C LYS A 84 -5.15 1.93 -12.07
N ILE A 85 -5.01 1.45 -13.30
CA ILE A 85 -3.73 1.15 -13.94
C ILE A 85 -3.60 2.03 -15.18
N GLU A 86 -2.61 2.91 -15.16
CA GLU A 86 -2.34 3.84 -16.26
C GLU A 86 -1.33 3.24 -17.22
N LEU A 87 -1.62 3.30 -18.53
CA LEU A 87 -0.70 2.81 -19.57
C LEU A 87 0.65 3.54 -19.51
N PHE A 88 0.62 4.86 -19.32
CA PHE A 88 1.81 5.74 -19.28
C PHE A 88 2.02 6.38 -17.89
N GLY A 89 1.68 5.68 -16.80
CA GLY A 89 1.89 6.15 -15.42
C GLY A 89 2.76 5.22 -14.56
N LEU A 90 3.09 4.03 -15.06
CA LEU A 90 3.93 3.06 -14.38
C LEU A 90 5.40 3.48 -14.46
N ASN A 91 5.82 4.37 -13.55
CA ASN A 91 7.18 4.90 -13.39
C ASN A 91 7.64 5.81 -14.54
N SER A 92 7.18 7.06 -14.53
CA SER A 92 7.65 8.15 -15.41
C SER A 92 9.17 8.42 -15.35
N THR A 93 9.88 7.84 -14.38
CA THR A 93 11.34 7.89 -14.30
C THR A 93 11.95 6.56 -14.72
N ARG A 94 12.25 6.42 -16.01
CA ARG A 94 13.05 5.31 -16.54
C ARG A 94 14.42 5.86 -16.93
N ARG A 95 15.48 5.22 -16.44
CA ARG A 95 16.85 5.58 -16.82
C ARG A 95 17.16 4.90 -18.16
N VAL A 96 17.67 5.69 -19.11
CA VAL A 96 18.18 5.20 -20.40
C VAL A 96 19.69 5.41 -20.43
N TRP A 97 20.42 4.43 -20.95
CA TRP A 97 21.84 4.57 -21.23
C TRP A 97 21.96 5.06 -22.68
N ARG A 98 22.47 6.29 -22.87
CA ARG A 98 22.62 6.92 -24.20
C ARG A 98 23.90 7.74 -24.28
N LYS A 99 24.41 7.98 -25.49
CA LYS A 99 25.47 8.96 -25.72
C LYS A 99 24.92 10.38 -25.58
N LYS A 100 25.78 11.37 -25.31
CA LYS A 100 25.42 12.77 -25.00
C LYS A 100 24.53 13.44 -26.06
N LYS A 101 24.58 12.98 -27.33
CA LYS A 101 23.80 13.55 -28.45
C LYS A 101 22.57 12.75 -28.87
N ASP A 102 22.34 11.56 -28.29
CA ASP A 102 21.25 10.67 -28.74
C ASP A 102 19.94 10.89 -27.98
N GLU A 103 19.71 12.09 -27.43
CA GLU A 103 18.56 12.42 -26.57
C GLU A 103 17.23 12.19 -27.26
N TYR A 104 17.14 12.66 -28.49
CA TYR A 104 15.89 12.68 -29.26
C TYR A 104 15.71 11.40 -30.10
N ASN A 105 16.64 10.45 -30.02
CA ASN A 105 16.45 9.16 -30.68
C ASN A 105 15.21 8.48 -30.07
N PRO A 106 14.22 8.05 -30.88
CA PRO A 106 13.02 7.38 -30.38
C PRO A 106 13.28 6.15 -29.50
N LYS A 107 14.45 5.52 -29.61
CA LYS A 107 14.88 4.41 -28.74
C LYS A 107 15.28 4.87 -27.33
N ASN A 108 15.63 6.14 -27.17
CA ASN A 108 16.10 6.77 -25.93
C ASN A 108 15.06 7.70 -25.31
N THR A 109 13.94 7.95 -25.99
CA THR A 109 12.80 8.69 -25.46
C THR A 109 11.71 7.74 -24.99
N ILE A 110 10.94 8.19 -24.00
CA ILE A 110 9.71 7.52 -23.59
C ILE A 110 8.58 8.34 -24.20
N PRO A 111 7.72 7.77 -25.06
CA PRO A 111 6.56 8.47 -25.57
C PRO A 111 5.70 8.95 -24.40
N THR A 112 5.41 10.25 -24.39
CA THR A 112 4.45 10.85 -23.45
C THR A 112 3.27 11.35 -24.25
N VAL A 113 2.06 11.16 -23.74
CA VAL A 113 0.83 11.65 -24.37
C VAL A 113 0.32 12.82 -23.54
N LYS A 114 0.04 13.96 -24.20
CA LYS A 114 -0.44 15.19 -23.54
C LYS A 114 -1.75 14.96 -22.78
N HIS A 115 -2.62 14.11 -23.32
CA HIS A 115 -3.84 13.59 -22.68
C HIS A 115 -4.08 12.16 -23.17
N GLY A 116 -4.50 11.23 -22.32
CA GLY A 116 -5.13 10.00 -22.83
C GLY A 116 -4.21 8.84 -23.21
N GLY A 117 -3.30 8.43 -22.32
CA GLY A 117 -2.73 7.09 -22.39
C GLY A 117 -3.76 5.97 -22.21
N GLY A 118 -4.95 6.36 -21.76
CA GLY A 118 -5.96 5.46 -21.26
C GLY A 118 -5.55 4.85 -19.94
N ASN A 119 -6.55 4.30 -19.27
CA ASN A 119 -6.37 3.55 -18.06
C ASN A 119 -7.36 2.39 -18.05
N ILE A 120 -7.03 1.38 -17.28
CA ILE A 120 -7.94 0.30 -16.96
C ILE A 120 -8.23 0.40 -15.48
N ILE A 121 -9.52 0.41 -15.12
CA ILE A 121 -9.96 0.31 -13.73
C ILE A 121 -10.33 -1.14 -13.49
N LEU A 122 -9.85 -1.66 -12.36
CA LEU A 122 -10.12 -3.02 -11.93
C LEU A 122 -10.79 -3.01 -10.57
N TRP A 123 -11.76 -3.90 -10.38
CA TRP A 123 -12.20 -4.35 -9.08
C TRP A 123 -11.59 -5.73 -8.80
N GLY A 124 -11.06 -5.96 -7.60
CA GLY A 124 -10.65 -7.30 -7.20
C GLY A 124 -10.86 -7.55 -5.72
N CYS A 125 -10.69 -8.82 -5.36
CA CYS A 125 -10.73 -9.26 -3.97
C CYS A 125 -9.70 -10.34 -3.70
N PHE A 126 -9.31 -10.50 -2.44
CA PHE A 126 -8.46 -11.60 -1.99
C PHE A 126 -8.69 -11.89 -0.49
N SER A 127 -8.24 -13.06 -0.06
CA SER A 127 -8.22 -13.48 1.35
C SER A 127 -6.87 -14.11 1.67
N ALA A 128 -6.66 -14.54 2.93
CA ALA A 128 -5.50 -15.35 3.30
C ALA A 128 -5.39 -16.64 2.46
N LYS A 129 -6.52 -17.16 1.96
CA LYS A 129 -6.57 -18.36 1.10
C LYS A 129 -6.16 -18.11 -0.35
N GLY A 130 -5.91 -16.86 -0.74
CA GLY A 130 -5.48 -16.49 -2.08
C GLY A 130 -6.35 -15.45 -2.75
N THR A 131 -6.09 -15.23 -4.04
CA THR A 131 -6.75 -14.20 -4.84
C THR A 131 -8.13 -14.65 -5.32
N GLY A 132 -9.11 -13.76 -5.17
CA GLY A 132 -10.40 -13.91 -5.81
C GLY A 132 -10.38 -13.47 -7.27
N ARG A 133 -11.58 -13.29 -7.82
CA ARG A 133 -11.79 -12.79 -9.18
C ARG A 133 -11.35 -11.34 -9.29
N LEU A 134 -10.79 -11.03 -10.46
CA LEU A 134 -10.38 -9.69 -10.85
C LEU A 134 -11.22 -9.28 -12.07
N HIS A 135 -11.90 -8.16 -11.96
CA HIS A 135 -12.91 -7.71 -12.90
C HIS A 135 -12.54 -6.34 -13.47
N ARG A 136 -12.58 -6.20 -14.78
CA ARG A 136 -12.39 -4.91 -15.44
C ARG A 136 -13.69 -4.11 -15.38
N ILE A 137 -13.60 -2.89 -14.88
CA ILE A 137 -14.72 -1.94 -14.86
C ILE A 137 -14.69 -1.15 -16.17
N GLU A 138 -15.82 -1.15 -16.86
CA GLU A 138 -16.01 -0.36 -18.08
C GLU A 138 -16.82 0.91 -17.76
N GLY A 139 -16.22 2.07 -18.04
CA GLY A 139 -16.85 3.36 -17.76
C GLY A 139 -16.80 3.75 -16.27
N LYS A 140 -17.73 4.61 -15.87
CA LYS A 140 -17.85 5.10 -14.49
C LYS A 140 -18.73 4.14 -13.69
N MET A 141 -18.18 3.53 -12.65
CA MET A 141 -18.95 2.65 -11.78
C MET A 141 -19.96 3.43 -10.95
N ASP A 142 -21.23 3.05 -11.06
CA ASP A 142 -22.30 3.48 -10.17
C ASP A 142 -22.64 2.40 -9.13
N GLY A 143 -23.62 2.68 -8.26
CA GLY A 143 -24.03 1.73 -7.23
C GLY A 143 -24.68 0.45 -7.78
N ALA A 144 -25.32 0.49 -8.95
CA ALA A 144 -25.96 -0.69 -9.56
C ALA A 144 -24.91 -1.64 -10.14
N MET A 145 -23.99 -1.08 -10.93
CA MET A 145 -22.82 -1.79 -11.45
C MET A 145 -21.98 -2.37 -10.31
N TYR A 146 -21.79 -1.64 -9.21
CA TYR A 146 -21.07 -2.16 -8.04
C TYR A 146 -21.75 -3.42 -7.46
N ARG A 147 -23.07 -3.40 -7.24
CA ARG A 147 -23.81 -4.57 -6.75
C ARG A 147 -23.73 -5.76 -7.71
N GLU A 148 -23.77 -5.50 -9.02
CA GLU A 148 -23.58 -6.53 -10.04
C GLU A 148 -22.17 -7.14 -9.98
N ILE A 149 -21.14 -6.30 -9.83
CA ILE A 149 -19.76 -6.76 -9.66
C ILE A 149 -19.65 -7.65 -8.42
N LEU A 150 -20.26 -7.28 -7.29
CA LEU A 150 -20.29 -8.12 -6.09
C LEU A 150 -21.01 -9.46 -6.35
N ALA A 151 -22.16 -9.45 -7.03
CA ALA A 151 -22.89 -10.66 -7.35
C ALA A 151 -22.08 -11.62 -8.22
N ASN A 152 -21.44 -11.09 -9.26
CA ASN A 152 -20.78 -11.85 -10.32
C ASN A 152 -19.32 -12.22 -9.99
N ASN A 153 -18.70 -11.52 -9.05
CA ASN A 153 -17.27 -11.69 -8.74
C ASN A 153 -17.00 -12.03 -7.27
N LEU A 154 -17.58 -11.33 -6.30
CA LEU A 154 -17.32 -11.58 -4.87
C LEU A 154 -17.81 -12.98 -4.44
N LEU A 155 -19.10 -13.27 -4.63
CA LEU A 155 -19.68 -14.53 -4.16
C LEU A 155 -19.07 -15.77 -4.84
N PRO A 156 -18.78 -15.76 -6.16
CA PRO A 156 -18.01 -16.84 -6.77
C PRO A 156 -16.58 -16.97 -6.21
N SER A 157 -15.90 -15.87 -5.87
CA SER A 157 -14.55 -15.91 -5.30
C SER A 157 -14.53 -16.59 -3.93
N VAL A 158 -15.50 -16.26 -3.07
CA VAL A 158 -15.67 -16.90 -1.76
C VAL A 158 -15.83 -18.42 -1.89
N ARG A 159 -16.60 -18.87 -2.89
CA ARG A 159 -16.80 -20.31 -3.18
C ARG A 159 -15.53 -20.99 -3.69
N VAL A 160 -14.84 -20.38 -4.65
CA VAL A 160 -13.58 -20.91 -5.22
C VAL A 160 -12.51 -21.02 -4.13
N LEU A 161 -12.39 -20.01 -3.28
CA LEU A 161 -11.42 -19.97 -2.18
C LEU A 161 -11.84 -20.85 -0.99
N LYS A 162 -13.01 -21.51 -1.05
CA LYS A 162 -13.56 -22.35 0.02
C LYS A 162 -13.52 -21.63 1.38
N MET A 163 -13.94 -20.36 1.40
CA MET A 163 -14.05 -19.58 2.62
C MET A 163 -14.99 -20.28 3.62
N GLY A 164 -14.60 -20.29 4.90
CA GLY A 164 -15.41 -20.90 5.96
C GLY A 164 -16.71 -20.14 6.23
N ARG A 165 -17.56 -20.70 7.10
CA ARG A 165 -18.71 -19.98 7.63
C ARG A 165 -18.25 -18.75 8.42
N GLY A 166 -19.06 -17.69 8.39
CA GLY A 166 -18.78 -16.46 9.16
C GLY A 166 -17.71 -15.56 8.53
N TRP A 167 -17.37 -15.75 7.25
CA TRP A 167 -16.49 -14.83 6.54
C TRP A 167 -17.04 -13.39 6.54
N VAL A 168 -16.13 -12.43 6.53
CA VAL A 168 -16.45 -11.00 6.61
C VAL A 168 -16.00 -10.31 5.33
N PHE A 169 -16.87 -9.49 4.77
CA PHE A 169 -16.57 -8.68 3.60
C PHE A 169 -15.98 -7.33 4.00
N GLN A 170 -14.83 -6.95 3.43
CA GLN A 170 -14.27 -5.61 3.58
C GLN A 170 -14.41 -4.83 2.27
N HIS A 171 -14.91 -3.61 2.39
CA HIS A 171 -14.88 -2.57 1.35
C HIS A 171 -14.68 -1.19 1.99
N ASP A 172 -14.30 -0.18 1.21
CA ASP A 172 -14.13 1.17 1.73
C ASP A 172 -15.47 1.91 1.94
N ASN A 173 -15.38 3.16 2.42
CA ASN A 173 -16.54 4.02 2.67
C ASN A 173 -16.93 4.91 1.48
N ASP A 174 -16.63 4.53 0.23
CA ASP A 174 -17.10 5.30 -0.93
C ASP A 174 -18.64 5.47 -0.87
N PRO A 175 -19.18 6.66 -1.21
CA PRO A 175 -20.62 6.90 -1.26
C PRO A 175 -21.43 5.79 -1.95
N LYS A 176 -20.92 5.18 -3.02
CA LYS A 176 -21.60 4.08 -3.75
C LYS A 176 -21.70 2.79 -2.93
N HIS A 177 -20.72 2.55 -2.06
CA HIS A 177 -20.66 1.40 -1.14
C HIS A 177 -21.60 1.61 0.05
N LYS A 178 -21.73 2.87 0.51
CA LYS A 178 -22.57 3.25 1.65
C LYS A 178 -24.01 3.59 1.29
N ALA A 179 -24.34 3.67 0.00
CA ALA A 179 -25.69 3.93 -0.49
C ALA A 179 -26.72 2.95 0.10
N ARG A 180 -27.94 3.42 0.37
CA ARG A 180 -29.02 2.62 0.99
C ARG A 180 -29.27 1.32 0.23
N ALA A 181 -29.39 1.40 -1.10
CA ALA A 181 -29.59 0.23 -1.96
C ALA A 181 -28.45 -0.81 -1.85
N THR A 182 -27.20 -0.35 -1.68
CA THR A 182 -26.05 -1.25 -1.50
C THR A 182 -26.09 -1.93 -0.13
N LYS A 183 -26.39 -1.19 0.93
CA LYS A 183 -26.57 -1.76 2.29
C LYS A 183 -27.72 -2.78 2.33
N GLU A 184 -28.86 -2.47 1.72
CA GLU A 184 -30.00 -3.39 1.63
C GLU A 184 -29.65 -4.66 0.86
N TRP A 185 -28.91 -4.54 -0.24
CA TRP A 185 -28.44 -5.69 -1.02
C TRP A 185 -27.50 -6.58 -0.20
N LEU A 186 -26.53 -5.99 0.51
CA LEU A 186 -25.61 -6.73 1.39
C LEU A 186 -26.37 -7.48 2.49
N ARG A 187 -27.37 -6.83 3.10
CA ARG A 187 -28.26 -7.44 4.09
C ARG A 187 -29.07 -8.60 3.51
N LYS A 188 -29.67 -8.43 2.32
CA LYS A 188 -30.42 -9.48 1.62
C LYS A 188 -29.55 -10.68 1.24
N LYS A 189 -28.26 -10.47 1.02
CA LYS A 189 -27.27 -11.53 0.77
C LYS A 189 -26.64 -12.10 2.04
N HIS A 190 -27.08 -11.65 3.22
CA HIS A 190 -26.56 -12.07 4.53
C HIS A 190 -25.05 -11.89 4.67
N LEU A 191 -24.51 -10.80 4.10
CA LEU A 191 -23.08 -10.50 4.15
C LEU A 191 -22.75 -9.68 5.40
N LYS A 192 -21.85 -10.20 6.24
CA LYS A 192 -21.24 -9.44 7.34
C LYS A 192 -20.18 -8.51 6.75
N VAL A 193 -20.29 -7.21 7.05
CA VAL A 193 -19.36 -6.19 6.55
C VAL A 193 -18.44 -5.76 7.69
N LEU A 194 -17.13 -5.70 7.42
CA LEU A 194 -16.13 -5.19 8.35
C LEU A 194 -16.31 -3.68 8.54
N GLU A 195 -16.33 -3.20 9.77
CA GLU A 195 -16.27 -1.76 10.03
C GLU A 195 -14.95 -1.20 9.49
N TRP A 196 -15.00 -0.12 8.73
CA TRP A 196 -13.82 0.42 8.07
C TRP A 196 -13.64 1.91 8.35
N PRO A 197 -12.46 2.36 8.81
CA PRO A 197 -12.19 3.78 8.96
C PRO A 197 -11.90 4.45 7.61
N SER A 198 -12.52 5.60 7.36
CA SER A 198 -12.33 6.37 6.12
C SER A 198 -10.87 6.79 5.90
N GLN A 199 -10.47 6.92 4.63
CA GLN A 199 -9.11 7.30 4.21
C GLN A 199 -8.00 6.40 4.81
N SER A 200 -8.22 5.09 4.76
CA SER A 200 -7.29 4.11 5.32
C SER A 200 -6.80 3.06 4.33
N PRO A 201 -6.27 3.45 3.16
CA PRO A 201 -5.73 2.49 2.20
C PRO A 201 -4.55 1.69 2.79
N ASP A 202 -3.79 2.28 3.70
CA ASP A 202 -2.67 1.64 4.37
C ASP A 202 -3.08 0.48 5.30
N LEU A 203 -4.34 0.45 5.72
CA LEU A 203 -4.89 -0.68 6.48
C LEU A 203 -5.40 -1.80 5.58
N ASN A 204 -5.63 -1.54 4.28
CA ASN A 204 -6.14 -2.53 3.34
C ASN A 204 -4.98 -3.28 2.66
N PRO A 205 -4.75 -4.57 2.98
CA PRO A 205 -3.62 -5.31 2.44
C PRO A 205 -3.70 -5.54 0.92
N ILE A 206 -4.87 -5.34 0.28
CA ILE A 206 -5.00 -5.45 -1.18
C ILE A 206 -4.18 -4.39 -1.92
N GLU A 207 -3.87 -3.27 -1.28
CA GLU A 207 -2.99 -2.23 -1.85
C GLU A 207 -1.58 -2.76 -2.12
N ASN A 208 -1.11 -3.71 -1.31
CA ASN A 208 0.15 -4.40 -1.54
C ASN A 208 0.07 -5.30 -2.78
N LEU A 209 -1.06 -5.99 -2.95
CA LEU A 209 -1.31 -6.82 -4.13
C LEU A 209 -1.39 -5.95 -5.40
N TRP A 210 -2.04 -4.79 -5.33
CA TRP A 210 -2.06 -3.82 -6.42
C TRP A 210 -0.68 -3.28 -6.77
N ARG A 211 0.14 -2.99 -5.77
CA ARG A 211 1.53 -2.58 -5.99
C ARG A 211 2.31 -3.67 -6.74
N GLU A 212 2.21 -4.92 -6.30
CA GLU A 212 2.91 -6.04 -6.95
C GLU A 212 2.42 -6.23 -8.40
N LEU A 213 1.11 -6.19 -8.63
CA LEU A 213 0.52 -6.27 -9.97
C LEU A 213 1.05 -5.15 -10.87
N LYS A 214 1.04 -3.90 -10.40
CA LYS A 214 1.55 -2.73 -11.14
C LYS A 214 3.04 -2.89 -11.46
N VAL A 215 3.85 -3.41 -10.54
CA VAL A 215 5.29 -3.69 -10.77
C VAL A 215 5.47 -4.73 -11.88
N ARG A 216 4.71 -5.83 -11.86
CA ARG A 216 4.79 -6.88 -12.90
C ARG A 216 4.34 -6.38 -14.26
N ILE A 217 3.27 -5.58 -14.31
CA ILE A 217 2.81 -4.95 -15.56
C ILE A 217 3.88 -4.01 -16.11
N ALA A 218 4.49 -3.19 -15.26
CA ALA A 218 5.55 -2.27 -15.67
C ALA A 218 6.76 -3.00 -16.28
N GLN A 219 7.12 -4.18 -15.75
CA GLN A 219 8.19 -5.01 -16.28
C GLN A 219 7.89 -5.55 -17.69
N ARG A 220 6.61 -5.79 -18.02
CA ARG A 220 6.17 -6.28 -19.33
C ARG A 220 6.07 -5.19 -20.40
N GLN A 221 6.08 -3.92 -19.98
CA GLN A 221 6.13 -2.75 -20.87
C GLN A 221 5.01 -2.72 -21.93
N PRO A 222 3.73 -2.74 -21.52
CA PRO A 222 2.63 -2.69 -22.47
C PRO A 222 2.67 -1.39 -23.28
N ARG A 223 2.47 -1.48 -24.60
CA ARG A 223 2.62 -0.33 -25.51
C ARG A 223 1.30 0.38 -25.82
N ASN A 224 0.18 -0.30 -25.63
CA ASN A 224 -1.17 0.20 -25.87
C ASN A 224 -2.17 -0.49 -24.93
N LEU A 225 -3.42 -0.04 -24.92
CA LEU A 225 -4.44 -0.60 -24.02
C LEU A 225 -4.75 -2.08 -24.28
N LYS A 226 -4.71 -2.54 -25.53
CA LYS A 226 -4.93 -3.95 -25.87
C LYS A 226 -3.82 -4.84 -25.31
N ASP A 227 -2.58 -4.37 -25.42
CA ASP A 227 -1.40 -5.04 -24.88
C ASP A 227 -1.40 -5.02 -23.35
N LEU A 228 -1.77 -3.90 -22.73
CA LEU A 228 -1.97 -3.79 -21.28
C LEU A 228 -3.01 -4.81 -20.81
N GLU A 229 -4.14 -4.90 -21.49
CA GLU A 229 -5.18 -5.87 -21.16
C GLU A 229 -4.70 -7.32 -21.32
N LYS A 230 -3.95 -7.64 -22.37
CA LYS A 230 -3.35 -8.97 -22.58
C LYS A 230 -2.37 -9.33 -21.47
N VAL A 231 -1.45 -8.42 -21.14
CA VAL A 231 -0.49 -8.56 -20.04
C VAL A 231 -1.22 -8.79 -18.72
N MET A 232 -2.26 -8.00 -18.47
CA MET A 232 -3.07 -8.14 -17.27
C MET A 232 -3.71 -9.51 -17.20
N ARG A 233 -4.49 -9.94 -18.22
CA ARG A 233 -5.13 -11.27 -18.25
C ARG A 233 -4.12 -12.39 -17.98
N HIS A 234 -2.94 -12.34 -18.59
CA HIS A 234 -1.89 -13.32 -18.36
C HIS A 234 -1.37 -13.32 -16.91
N LEU A 235 -1.17 -12.14 -16.32
CA LEU A 235 -0.77 -12.02 -14.92
C LEU A 235 -1.88 -12.46 -13.97
N MET A 236 -3.16 -12.21 -14.28
CA MET A 236 -4.30 -12.68 -13.49
C MET A 236 -4.34 -14.21 -13.46
N ALA A 237 -4.20 -14.86 -14.62
CA ALA A 237 -4.16 -16.31 -14.71
C ALA A 237 -2.98 -16.91 -13.95
N THR A 238 -1.80 -16.29 -14.07
CA THR A 238 -0.58 -16.73 -13.38
C THR A 238 -0.68 -16.55 -11.86
N LEU A 239 -1.19 -15.42 -11.38
CA LEU A 239 -1.38 -15.17 -9.94
C LEU A 239 -2.44 -16.09 -9.33
N SER A 240 -3.50 -16.39 -10.10
CA SER A 240 -4.49 -17.40 -9.71
C SER A 240 -3.87 -18.80 -9.67
N GLY A 241 -2.99 -19.16 -10.62
CA GLY A 241 -2.39 -20.50 -10.71
C GLY A 241 -1.28 -20.79 -9.69
N ILE A 242 -0.39 -19.83 -9.42
CA ILE A 242 0.76 -20.00 -8.50
C ILE A 242 0.29 -20.33 -7.06
N LEU A 243 -0.88 -19.86 -6.66
CA LEU A 243 -1.38 -20.04 -5.29
C LEU A 243 -2.22 -21.31 -5.10
N HIS A 244 -2.62 -21.99 -6.18
CA HIS A 244 -3.30 -23.29 -6.09
C HIS A 244 -2.32 -24.48 -5.97
N SER A 245 -1.05 -24.30 -6.32
CA SER A 245 -0.03 -25.37 -6.32
C SER A 245 0.81 -25.49 -5.05
N ASP A 246 0.70 -24.57 -4.09
CA ASP A 246 1.55 -24.56 -2.87
C ASP A 246 0.81 -25.05 -1.60
N SER A 247 -0.27 -25.83 -1.75
CA SER A 247 -1.00 -26.46 -0.63
C SER A 247 -0.29 -27.67 0.00
N THR A 248 0.91 -28.06 -0.45
CA THR A 248 1.63 -29.26 0.04
C THR A 248 3.06 -29.02 0.54
N ALA A 249 3.54 -27.79 0.62
CA ALA A 249 4.86 -27.50 1.19
C ALA A 249 4.75 -27.05 2.65
N ALA A 250 4.71 -28.03 3.56
CA ALA A 250 5.00 -27.80 4.96
C ALA A 250 6.47 -27.38 5.11
N THR A 251 6.70 -26.10 5.39
CA THR A 251 8.02 -25.61 5.82
C THR A 251 7.86 -24.98 7.20
N ARG A 252 8.17 -25.78 8.24
CA ARG A 252 8.42 -25.28 9.60
C ARG A 252 9.64 -24.33 9.57
N PRO A 253 9.61 -23.22 10.32
CA PRO A 253 10.84 -22.77 10.97
C PRO A 253 10.71 -22.72 12.49
N CYS A 254 11.77 -23.24 13.11
CA CYS A 254 12.14 -23.28 14.51
C CYS A 254 11.84 -21.99 15.30
N MET A 255 11.18 -22.13 16.46
CA MET A 255 11.12 -21.10 17.50
C MET A 255 12.49 -20.99 18.18
N THR A 256 13.03 -19.77 18.27
CA THR A 256 13.91 -19.40 19.39
C THR A 256 13.28 -18.24 20.14
N LEU A 257 13.08 -18.46 21.44
CA LEU A 257 12.53 -17.49 22.38
C LEU A 257 13.61 -16.48 22.74
N GLY A 258 13.27 -15.19 22.68
CA GLY A 258 14.06 -14.11 23.26
C GLY A 258 13.11 -13.13 23.97
N GLY A 259 13.14 -13.14 25.32
CA GLY A 259 12.38 -12.23 26.17
C GLY A 259 12.86 -10.77 26.09
N PRO A 260 12.10 -9.82 26.66
CA PRO A 260 12.37 -8.39 26.52
C PRO A 260 13.53 -7.94 27.41
N THR A 261 14.54 -7.31 26.82
CA THR A 261 15.50 -6.45 27.53
C THR A 261 14.99 -5.02 27.58
N ALA A 262 14.89 -4.48 28.80
CA ALA A 262 14.48 -3.12 29.08
C ALA A 262 15.55 -2.11 28.65
N ALA A 263 15.15 -1.06 27.95
CA ALA A 263 15.94 0.15 27.77
C ALA A 263 15.17 1.35 28.34
N ARG A 264 15.80 2.02 29.31
CA ARG A 264 15.36 3.25 29.98
C ARG A 264 15.38 4.45 29.03
N GLY A 265 14.45 5.38 29.23
CA GLY A 265 14.48 6.74 28.69
C GLY A 265 13.14 7.13 28.04
N ASP A 266 12.49 8.14 28.60
CA ASP A 266 11.10 8.54 28.36
C ASP A 266 10.75 8.84 26.89
N GLU A 267 9.94 7.96 26.28
CA GLU A 267 9.07 8.25 25.14
C GLU A 267 7.97 7.16 25.11
N LEU A 268 6.69 7.53 25.18
CA LEU A 268 5.55 6.60 25.07
C LEU A 268 5.45 6.05 23.64
N SER A 269 6.34 5.12 23.31
CA SER A 269 6.28 4.25 22.12
C SER A 269 5.41 3.05 22.46
N GLN A 270 4.23 2.96 21.86
CA GLN A 270 3.42 1.76 21.93
C GLN A 270 3.60 0.97 20.63
N LYS A 271 4.19 -0.22 20.76
CA LYS A 271 4.51 -1.13 19.65
C LYS A 271 3.34 -2.06 19.43
N TYR A 272 2.70 -1.98 18.26
CA TYR A 272 1.59 -2.87 17.90
C TYR A 272 2.08 -3.94 16.92
N LYS A 273 1.80 -5.21 17.23
CA LYS A 273 2.07 -6.34 16.33
C LYS A 273 0.91 -6.46 15.34
N TRP A 274 1.21 -6.54 14.05
CA TRP A 274 0.24 -6.75 12.99
C TRP A 274 0.72 -7.83 12.04
N LYS A 275 -0.17 -8.60 11.41
CA LYS A 275 0.16 -9.64 10.44
C LYS A 275 -0.09 -9.14 9.02
N GLN A 276 0.94 -9.13 8.18
CA GLN A 276 0.87 -8.70 6.78
C GLN A 276 1.25 -9.84 5.86
N VAL A 277 0.47 -10.06 4.80
CA VAL A 277 0.86 -10.97 3.71
C VAL A 277 2.00 -10.33 2.93
N LYS A 278 3.21 -10.88 3.06
CA LYS A 278 4.38 -10.51 2.25
C LYS A 278 4.55 -11.47 1.08
N SER A 279 4.89 -10.90 -0.06
CA SER A 279 5.35 -11.64 -1.23
C SER A 279 6.87 -11.80 -1.14
N THR A 280 7.34 -13.02 -0.92
CA THR A 280 8.77 -13.34 -0.95
C THR A 280 9.14 -13.84 -2.33
N ARG A 281 10.18 -13.25 -2.92
CA ARG A 281 10.68 -13.62 -4.25
C ARG A 281 11.90 -14.53 -4.05
N HIS A 282 11.80 -15.77 -4.50
CA HIS A 282 12.94 -16.68 -4.64
C HIS A 282 12.89 -17.29 -6.03
N TYR A 283 13.96 -17.10 -6.82
CA TYR A 283 14.20 -17.72 -8.13
C TYR A 283 12.91 -18.11 -8.89
N ASN A 284 12.28 -17.11 -9.53
CA ASN A 284 11.08 -17.24 -10.36
C ASN A 284 9.79 -17.76 -9.69
N LYS A 285 9.80 -18.06 -8.39
CA LYS A 285 8.61 -18.32 -7.58
C LYS A 285 8.28 -17.12 -6.67
N THR A 286 6.99 -16.87 -6.51
CA THR A 286 6.44 -15.90 -5.58
C THR A 286 5.71 -16.70 -4.51
N SER A 287 6.20 -16.69 -3.28
CA SER A 287 5.47 -17.24 -2.13
C SER A 287 4.80 -16.10 -1.38
N LEU A 288 3.54 -16.29 -1.00
CA LEU A 288 2.86 -15.41 -0.05
C LEU A 288 3.05 -16.01 1.34
N SER A 289 3.68 -15.28 2.25
CA SER A 289 3.82 -15.65 3.66
C SER A 289 3.16 -14.59 4.53
N ILE A 290 2.60 -15.01 5.66
CA ILE A 290 2.14 -14.07 6.69
C ILE A 290 3.36 -13.74 7.55
N GLU A 291 3.82 -12.49 7.53
CA GLU A 291 4.85 -12.00 8.43
C GLU A 291 4.24 -11.02 9.44
N THR A 292 4.62 -11.18 10.71
CA THR A 292 4.33 -10.21 11.77
C THR A 292 5.21 -8.97 11.59
N GLY A 293 4.61 -7.81 11.36
CA GLY A 293 5.24 -6.49 11.38
C GLY A 293 4.95 -5.71 12.66
N LEU A 294 5.69 -4.62 12.87
CA LEU A 294 5.47 -3.67 13.96
C LEU A 294 5.05 -2.32 13.37
N VAL A 295 3.90 -1.82 13.82
CA VAL A 295 3.50 -0.43 13.64
C VAL A 295 3.91 0.31 14.90
N ASN A 296 4.77 1.30 14.74
CA ASN A 296 5.08 2.21 15.83
C ASN A 296 4.14 3.40 15.73
N LEU A 297 3.35 3.64 16.77
CA LEU A 297 2.63 4.90 16.92
C LEU A 297 3.44 5.81 17.84
N TYR A 298 3.67 7.04 17.40
CA TYR A 298 4.30 8.06 18.23
C TYR A 298 3.44 9.32 18.25
N ARG A 299 3.47 10.07 19.36
CA ARG A 299 2.97 11.44 19.39
C ARG A 299 4.07 12.37 18.90
N ASN A 300 3.76 13.18 17.89
CA ASN A 300 4.64 14.28 17.50
C ASN A 300 4.55 15.43 18.51
N GLU A 301 5.44 16.41 18.37
CA GLU A 301 5.57 17.59 19.25
C GLU A 301 4.28 18.44 19.34
N ASN A 302 3.33 18.25 18.41
CA ASN A 302 2.03 18.91 18.39
C ASN A 302 0.90 18.05 19.01
N GLY A 303 1.24 16.96 19.71
CA GLY A 303 0.29 16.01 20.30
C GLY A 303 -0.45 15.14 19.29
N SER A 304 -0.10 15.19 17.99
CA SER A 304 -0.74 14.38 16.95
C SER A 304 -0.08 13.01 16.86
N VAL A 305 -0.89 11.95 16.76
CA VAL A 305 -0.37 10.58 16.61
C VAL A 305 0.02 10.31 15.15
N VAL A 306 1.24 9.84 14.94
CA VAL A 306 1.83 9.51 13.64
C VAL A 306 2.22 8.02 13.64
N SER A 307 1.92 7.30 12.56
CA SER A 307 2.31 5.90 12.39
C SER A 307 3.56 5.76 11.53
N GLU A 308 4.52 4.96 12.00
CA GLU A 308 5.70 4.56 11.23
C GLU A 308 5.75 3.04 11.11
N TRP A 309 6.00 2.57 9.89
CA TRP A 309 6.16 1.15 9.59
C TRP A 309 7.61 0.75 9.71
N CYS A 310 7.93 -0.10 10.70
CA CYS A 310 9.24 -0.72 10.79
C CYS A 310 9.23 -2.02 9.98
N ASN A 311 9.81 -2.00 8.78
CA ASN A 311 10.25 -3.25 8.17
C ASN A 311 11.34 -3.82 9.09
N SER A 312 11.12 -5.01 9.64
CA SER A 312 12.21 -5.83 10.18
C SER A 312 13.27 -5.93 9.08
N LYS A 313 14.33 -5.12 9.21
CA LYS A 313 15.59 -5.45 8.58
C LYS A 313 16.05 -6.69 9.32
N LYS A 314 16.28 -7.77 8.57
CA LYS A 314 17.24 -8.79 8.98
C LYS A 314 18.50 -8.04 9.47
N LEU A 315 18.75 -8.10 10.77
CA LEU A 315 20.12 -8.08 11.29
C LEU A 315 20.70 -9.46 10.96
#